data_AF-A0A3E1Q713-F1
#
_entry.id   AF-A0A3E1Q713-F1
#
_cell.length_a   1.000
_cell.length_b   1.000
_cell.length_c   1.000
_cell.angle_alpha   90.00
_cell.angle_beta   90.00
_cell.angle_gamma   90.00
#
_symmetry.space_group_name_H-M   'P 1'
#
loop_
_entity.id
_entity.type
_entity.pdbx_description
1 polymer ?
#
loop_
_entity_poly.entity_id
_entity_poly.type
_entity_poly.pdbx_seq_one_letter_code
_entity_poly.pdbx_strand_id
1 'polypeptide(L)'
;MESILLPKQPHPAVSYLRVGRLLYFSLILFILESWVYGVQLMEAWNNASGYIVAIWAWCFLFSFIHIYLVIMDGWSRYQNYKRAKDQFFIHGFRPRIADIYIVSKCQRMAAETAAEELGIKEEVQTYYKSCGVKWYHYIPYFMVKEPLFMFKKHFWSRTFLEKNYTPKFDFQNMPQATSV
;
A
#
# COMPACT_ATOMS: atom_id res chain seq x y z
N MET A 1 -28.92 14.66 -15.46
CA MET A 1 -27.78 13.97 -14.81
C MET A 1 -28.42 12.87 -13.99
N GLU A 2 -28.42 11.62 -14.47
CA GLU A 2 -28.88 10.49 -13.66
C GLU A 2 -28.12 10.56 -12.33
N SER A 3 -28.84 10.57 -11.21
CA SER A 3 -28.22 10.59 -9.89
C SER A 3 -27.46 9.29 -9.73
N ILE A 4 -26.14 9.33 -9.91
CA ILE A 4 -25.27 8.18 -9.66
C ILE A 4 -25.43 7.83 -8.18
N LEU A 5 -26.22 6.79 -7.90
CA LEU A 5 -26.42 6.24 -6.57
C LEU A 5 -25.17 5.46 -6.20
N LEU A 6 -24.33 6.06 -5.36
CA LEU A 6 -23.11 5.40 -4.89
C LEU A 6 -23.46 4.39 -3.79
N PRO A 7 -22.69 3.29 -3.64
CA PRO A 7 -22.74 2.48 -2.44
C PRO A 7 -22.47 3.33 -1.19
N LYS A 8 -22.92 2.86 -0.01
CA LYS A 8 -22.68 3.54 1.25
C LYS A 8 -21.18 3.78 1.47
N GLN A 9 -20.80 5.05 1.56
CA GLN A 9 -19.40 5.42 1.69
C GLN A 9 -18.91 5.20 3.12
N PRO A 10 -17.79 4.48 3.32
CA PRO A 10 -17.22 4.33 4.65
C PRO A 10 -16.56 5.65 5.12
N HIS A 11 -16.37 5.77 6.43
CA HIS A 11 -15.60 6.87 7.00
C HIS A 11 -14.14 6.84 6.47
N PRO A 12 -13.48 7.99 6.19
CA PRO A 12 -12.14 8.01 5.60
C PRO A 12 -11.08 7.24 6.37
N ALA A 13 -11.22 7.19 7.71
CA ALA A 13 -10.35 6.39 8.56
C ALA A 13 -10.48 4.87 8.27
N VAL A 14 -11.69 4.39 7.96
CA VAL A 14 -11.91 2.99 7.60
C VAL A 14 -11.28 2.69 6.23
N SER A 15 -11.43 3.59 5.25
CA SER A 15 -10.74 3.46 3.96
C SER A 15 -9.21 3.46 4.13
N TYR A 16 -8.69 4.34 4.99
CA TYR A 16 -7.26 4.39 5.32
C TYR A 16 -6.76 3.05 5.87
N LEU A 17 -7.49 2.47 6.83
CA LEU A 17 -7.16 1.18 7.42
C LEU A 17 -7.25 0.01 6.43
N ARG A 18 -8.27 0.00 5.56
CA ARG A 18 -8.45 -1.03 4.53
C ARG A 18 -7.30 -1.04 3.51
N VAL A 19 -6.92 0.14 3.04
CA VAL A 19 -5.80 0.32 2.09
C VAL A 19 -4.48 -0.11 2.73
N GLY A 20 -4.24 0.28 3.98
CA GLY A 20 -2.99 0.01 4.70
C GLY A 20 -2.89 -1.36 5.35
N ARG A 21 -3.91 -2.23 5.28
CA ARG A 21 -4.00 -3.47 6.08
C ARG A 21 -2.72 -4.31 6.09
N LEU A 22 -2.14 -4.60 4.93
CA LEU A 22 -0.89 -5.40 4.84
C LEU A 22 0.33 -4.66 5.41
N LEU A 23 0.33 -3.33 5.30
CA LEU A 23 1.41 -2.49 5.80
C LEU A 23 1.36 -2.39 7.32
N TYR A 24 0.17 -2.38 7.94
CA TYR A 24 0.09 -2.47 9.41
C TYR A 24 0.60 -3.81 9.94
N PHE A 25 0.32 -4.93 9.27
CA PHE A 25 0.92 -6.21 9.64
C PHE A 25 2.45 -6.16 9.56
N SER A 26 2.98 -5.58 8.48
CA SER A 26 4.43 -5.40 8.30
C SER A 26 5.02 -4.45 9.35
N LEU A 27 4.30 -3.39 9.72
CA LEU A 27 4.71 -2.43 10.73
C LEU A 27 4.85 -3.10 12.11
N ILE A 28 3.84 -3.89 12.50
CA ILE A 28 3.89 -4.65 13.76
C ILE A 28 5.09 -5.61 13.75
N LEU A 29 5.31 -6.31 12.64
CA LEU A 29 6.45 -7.21 12.47
C LEU A 29 7.78 -6.47 12.68
N PHE A 30 8.01 -5.34 11.99
CA PHE A 30 9.26 -4.59 12.12
C PHE A 30 9.46 -3.95 13.50
N ILE A 31 8.38 -3.58 14.20
CA ILE A 31 8.46 -3.11 15.59
C ILE A 31 8.94 -4.26 16.50
N LEU A 32 8.36 -5.45 16.35
CA LEU A 32 8.75 -6.63 17.13
C LEU A 32 10.20 -7.06 16.82
N GLU A 33 10.57 -7.11 15.54
CA GLU A 33 11.94 -7.41 15.11
C GLU A 33 12.94 -6.39 15.68
N SER A 34 12.62 -5.09 15.60
CA SER A 34 13.48 -4.05 16.15
C SER A 34 13.65 -4.16 17.66
N TRP A 35 12.60 -4.53 18.37
CA TRP A 35 12.70 -4.83 19.80
C TRP A 35 13.64 -6.00 20.06
N VAL A 36 13.39 -7.14 19.39
CA VAL A 36 14.19 -8.37 19.57
C VAL A 36 15.66 -8.12 19.23
N TYR A 37 15.93 -7.52 18.08
CA TYR A 37 17.30 -7.20 17.66
C TYR A 37 17.95 -6.15 18.56
N GLY A 38 17.18 -5.21 19.11
CA GLY A 38 17.66 -4.23 20.08
C GLY A 38 18.14 -4.89 21.38
N VAL A 39 17.35 -5.84 21.91
CA VAL A 39 17.75 -6.63 23.09
C VAL A 39 19.02 -7.44 22.82
N GLN A 40 19.09 -8.12 21.67
CA GLN A 40 20.26 -8.92 21.30
C GLN A 40 21.50 -8.05 21.07
N LEU A 41 21.33 -6.84 20.53
CA LEU A 41 22.41 -5.88 20.35
C LEU A 41 22.95 -5.40 21.71
N MET A 42 22.07 -5.09 22.67
CA MET A 42 22.48 -4.69 24.02
C MET A 42 23.26 -5.80 24.73
N GLU A 43 22.80 -7.05 24.60
CA GLU A 43 23.49 -8.21 25.16
C GLU A 43 24.87 -8.42 24.51
N ALA A 44 24.92 -8.36 23.17
CA ALA A 44 26.17 -8.50 22.42
C ALA A 44 27.17 -7.39 22.74
N TRP A 45 26.71 -6.16 22.98
CA TRP A 45 27.57 -5.01 23.30
C TRP A 45 28.39 -5.23 24.58
N ASN A 46 27.82 -5.90 25.57
CA ASN A 46 28.47 -6.15 26.86
C ASN A 46 29.29 -7.44 26.88
N ASN A 47 28.83 -8.49 26.17
CA ASN A 47 29.31 -9.85 26.39
C ASN A 47 29.91 -10.54 25.15
N ALA A 48 29.92 -9.90 23.98
CA ALA A 48 30.31 -10.55 22.73
C ALA A 48 31.45 -9.85 21.98
N SER A 49 31.96 -10.53 20.95
CA SER A 49 32.98 -10.00 20.05
C SER A 49 32.40 -8.91 19.13
N GLY A 50 33.25 -7.98 18.69
CA GLY A 50 32.83 -6.87 17.82
C GLY A 50 32.13 -7.29 16.52
N TYR A 51 32.41 -8.49 15.99
CA TYR A 51 31.71 -9.03 14.82
C TYR A 51 30.25 -9.37 15.11
N ILE A 52 29.98 -9.97 16.27
CA ILE A 52 28.61 -10.32 16.69
C ILE A 52 27.82 -9.03 16.95
N VAL A 53 28.46 -8.03 17.57
CA VAL A 53 27.88 -6.68 17.73
C VAL A 53 27.51 -6.08 16.38
N ALA A 54 28.41 -6.14 15.39
CA ALA A 54 28.15 -5.60 14.05
C ALA A 54 26.96 -6.29 13.35
N ILE A 55 26.82 -7.61 13.49
CA ILE A 55 25.69 -8.37 12.94
C ILE A 55 24.37 -7.91 13.56
N TRP A 56 24.29 -7.86 14.89
CA TRP A 56 23.06 -7.42 15.57
C TRP A 56 22.75 -5.94 15.31
N ALA A 57 23.78 -5.09 15.19
CA ALA A 57 23.63 -3.70 14.82
C ALA A 57 23.05 -3.54 13.42
N TRP A 58 23.51 -4.35 12.46
CA TRP A 58 22.96 -4.38 11.11
C TRP A 58 21.50 -4.83 11.09
N CYS A 59 21.17 -5.93 11.78
CA CYS A 59 19.80 -6.43 11.89
C CYS A 59 18.85 -5.40 12.53
N PHE A 60 19.29 -4.79 13.64
CA PHE A 60 18.52 -3.74 14.31
C PHE A 60 18.30 -2.53 13.42
N LEU A 61 19.35 -2.02 12.78
CA LEU A 61 19.25 -0.85 11.91
C LEU A 61 18.34 -1.14 10.71
N PHE A 62 18.43 -2.34 10.13
CA PHE A 62 17.57 -2.80 9.07
C PHE A 62 16.10 -2.74 9.50
N SER A 63 15.70 -3.44 10.57
CA SER A 63 14.29 -3.46 10.99
C SER A 63 13.80 -2.08 11.44
N PHE A 64 14.64 -1.30 12.11
CA PHE A 64 14.28 0.01 12.64
C PHE A 64 13.99 1.02 11.52
N ILE A 65 14.83 1.07 10.48
CA ILE A 65 14.58 1.93 9.32
C ILE A 65 13.29 1.51 8.60
N HIS A 66 13.00 0.21 8.51
CA HIS A 66 11.82 -0.29 7.81
C HIS A 66 10.50 0.14 8.46
N ILE A 67 10.47 0.43 9.76
CA ILE A 67 9.30 1.04 10.43
C ILE A 67 8.87 2.32 9.70
N TYR A 68 9.82 3.21 9.43
CA TYR A 68 9.56 4.47 8.73
C TYR A 68 9.17 4.24 7.27
N LEU A 69 9.85 3.32 6.59
CA LEU A 69 9.55 2.99 5.19
C LEU A 69 8.13 2.46 5.01
N VAL A 70 7.67 1.60 5.92
CA VAL A 70 6.31 1.05 5.87
C VAL A 70 5.26 2.13 6.12
N ILE A 71 5.51 3.07 7.04
CA ILE A 71 4.63 4.21 7.28
C ILE A 71 4.53 5.09 6.02
N MET A 72 5.67 5.39 5.40
CA MET A 72 5.73 6.19 4.17
C MET A 72 5.05 5.49 2.98
N ASP A 73 5.23 4.18 2.82
CA ASP A 73 4.52 3.42 1.79
C ASP A 73 3.00 3.43 2.07
N GLY A 74 2.59 3.30 3.33
CA GLY A 74 1.18 3.39 3.74
C GLY A 74 0.53 4.70 3.32
N TRP A 75 1.23 5.81 3.57
CA TRP A 75 0.82 7.13 3.09
C TRP A 75 0.69 7.17 1.56
N SER A 76 1.71 6.67 0.84
CA SER A 76 1.72 6.61 -0.63
C SER A 76 0.55 5.80 -1.20
N ARG A 77 0.26 4.62 -0.62
CA ARG A 77 -0.89 3.80 -1.02
C ARG A 77 -2.22 4.51 -0.79
N TYR A 78 -2.34 5.28 0.28
CA TYR A 78 -3.55 6.08 0.51
C TYR A 78 -3.71 7.20 -0.52
N GLN A 79 -2.63 7.84 -0.97
CA GLN A 79 -2.70 8.80 -2.09
C GLN A 79 -3.14 8.13 -3.39
N ASN A 80 -2.62 6.92 -3.66
CA ASN A 80 -3.02 6.10 -4.80
C ASN A 80 -4.50 5.74 -4.76
N TYR A 81 -5.02 5.36 -3.59
CA TYR A 81 -6.45 5.12 -3.37
C TYR A 81 -7.31 6.34 -3.73
N LYS A 82 -6.96 7.53 -3.19
CA LYS A 82 -7.72 8.77 -3.48
C LYS A 82 -7.73 9.08 -4.99
N ARG A 83 -6.58 8.93 -5.65
CA ARG A 83 -6.45 9.14 -7.10
C ARG A 83 -7.25 8.12 -7.91
N ALA A 84 -7.17 6.83 -7.54
CA ALA A 84 -7.90 5.76 -8.21
C ALA A 84 -9.41 5.97 -8.10
N LYS A 85 -9.89 6.36 -6.91
CA LYS A 85 -11.30 6.61 -6.66
C LYS A 85 -11.85 7.73 -7.54
N ASP A 86 -11.15 8.86 -7.64
CA ASP A 86 -11.56 9.92 -8.55
C ASP A 86 -11.55 9.48 -10.02
N GLN A 87 -10.53 8.76 -10.46
CA GLN A 87 -10.43 8.29 -11.84
C GLN A 87 -11.55 7.32 -12.20
N PHE A 88 -11.84 6.36 -11.33
CA PHE A 88 -12.93 5.42 -11.49
C PHE A 88 -14.30 6.12 -11.45
N PHE A 89 -14.48 7.12 -10.59
CA PHE A 89 -15.72 7.88 -10.54
C PHE A 89 -15.97 8.69 -11.83
N ILE A 90 -14.95 9.36 -12.37
CA ILE A 90 -15.08 10.18 -13.58
C ILE A 90 -15.30 9.31 -14.83
N HIS A 91 -14.61 8.19 -14.93
CA HIS A 91 -14.48 7.44 -16.19
C HIS A 91 -15.17 6.09 -16.20
N GLY A 92 -15.73 5.66 -15.07
CA GLY A 92 -16.13 4.28 -14.85
C GLY A 92 -14.93 3.34 -14.83
N PHE A 93 -15.20 2.04 -14.93
CA PHE A 93 -14.14 1.06 -15.10
C PHE A 93 -13.45 1.24 -16.47
N ARG A 94 -12.14 1.44 -16.46
CA ARG A 94 -11.29 1.39 -17.64
C ARG A 94 -10.02 0.59 -17.36
N PRO A 95 -9.66 -0.40 -18.19
CA PRO A 95 -8.42 -1.17 -18.06
C PRO A 95 -7.18 -0.33 -17.81
N ARG A 96 -7.03 0.77 -18.56
CA ARG A 96 -5.90 1.70 -18.46
C ARG A 96 -5.74 2.36 -17.09
N ILE A 97 -6.84 2.54 -16.34
CA ILE A 97 -6.79 3.08 -14.97
C ILE A 97 -6.31 1.96 -14.02
N ALA A 98 -6.86 0.77 -14.16
CA ALA A 98 -6.49 -0.39 -13.34
C ALA A 98 -5.01 -0.80 -13.55
N ASP A 99 -4.48 -0.66 -14.76
CA ASP A 99 -3.07 -0.93 -15.11
C ASP A 99 -2.07 -0.10 -14.31
N ILE A 100 -2.41 1.14 -13.96
CA ILE A 100 -1.54 2.02 -13.17
C ILE A 100 -1.20 1.38 -11.83
N TYR A 101 -2.13 0.58 -11.29
CA TYR A 101 -2.07 0.00 -9.96
C TYR A 101 -1.83 -1.52 -9.98
N ILE A 102 -1.62 -2.14 -11.15
CA ILE A 102 -1.47 -3.61 -11.26
C ILE A 102 -0.17 -4.13 -10.63
N VAL A 103 0.81 -3.24 -10.48
CA VAL A 103 2.22 -3.56 -10.28
C VAL A 103 2.51 -4.27 -8.95
N SER A 104 2.01 -3.75 -7.81
CA SER A 104 2.22 -4.36 -6.49
C SER A 104 0.92 -4.69 -5.78
N LYS A 105 0.96 -5.65 -4.84
CA LYS A 105 -0.24 -6.05 -4.08
C LYS A 105 -0.86 -4.88 -3.31
N CYS A 106 -0.05 -4.04 -2.68
CA CYS A 106 -0.52 -2.86 -1.94
C CYS A 106 -1.13 -1.80 -2.88
N GLN A 107 -0.62 -1.66 -4.11
CA GLN A 107 -1.23 -0.80 -5.14
C GLN A 107 -2.58 -1.35 -5.61
N ARG A 108 -2.66 -2.65 -5.90
CA ARG A 108 -3.92 -3.30 -6.29
C ARG A 108 -4.96 -3.22 -5.19
N MET A 109 -4.57 -3.42 -3.92
CA MET A 109 -5.49 -3.23 -2.79
C MET A 109 -6.01 -1.80 -2.68
N ALA A 110 -5.19 -0.78 -2.97
CA ALA A 110 -5.65 0.61 -3.00
C ALA A 110 -6.69 0.83 -4.11
N ALA A 111 -6.45 0.30 -5.31
CA ALA A 111 -7.39 0.37 -6.43
C ALA A 111 -8.68 -0.43 -6.20
N GLU A 112 -8.58 -1.65 -5.64
CA GLU A 112 -9.72 -2.49 -5.30
C GLU A 112 -10.56 -1.86 -4.18
N THR A 113 -9.96 -1.22 -3.19
CA THR A 113 -10.70 -0.49 -2.13
C THR A 113 -11.45 0.70 -2.73
N ALA A 114 -10.82 1.45 -3.64
CA ALA A 114 -11.49 2.52 -4.36
C ALA A 114 -12.66 2.00 -5.22
N ALA A 115 -12.46 0.89 -5.92
CA ALA A 115 -13.47 0.25 -6.75
C ALA A 115 -14.63 -0.33 -5.95
N GLU A 116 -14.36 -0.90 -4.77
CA GLU A 116 -15.36 -1.38 -3.81
C GLU A 116 -16.29 -0.28 -3.34
N GLU A 117 -15.72 0.87 -2.99
CA GLU A 117 -16.51 2.03 -2.57
C GLU A 117 -17.32 2.64 -3.71
N LEU A 118 -17.04 2.29 -4.98
CA LEU A 118 -17.79 2.74 -6.15
C LEU A 118 -18.69 1.65 -6.75
N GLY A 119 -18.69 0.43 -6.19
CA GLY A 119 -19.50 -0.68 -6.68
C GLY A 119 -18.95 -1.40 -7.91
N ILE A 120 -17.74 -1.09 -8.35
CA ILE A 120 -17.10 -1.65 -9.57
C ILE A 120 -15.95 -2.62 -9.26
N LYS A 121 -15.89 -3.14 -8.02
CA LYS A 121 -14.81 -4.03 -7.56
C LYS A 121 -14.64 -5.27 -8.42
N GLU A 122 -15.75 -5.88 -8.82
CA GLU A 122 -15.77 -7.13 -9.59
C GLU A 122 -15.13 -6.95 -10.97
N GLU A 123 -15.37 -5.81 -11.62
CA GLU A 123 -14.76 -5.47 -12.92
C GLU A 123 -13.24 -5.34 -12.80
N VAL A 124 -12.77 -4.64 -11.77
CA VAL A 124 -11.33 -4.48 -11.50
C VAL A 124 -10.66 -5.81 -11.18
N GLN A 125 -11.28 -6.65 -10.35
CA GLN A 125 -10.73 -7.96 -10.01
C GLN A 125 -10.74 -8.93 -11.19
N THR A 126 -11.78 -8.89 -12.02
CA THR A 126 -11.87 -9.71 -13.24
C THR A 126 -10.77 -9.32 -14.22
N TYR A 127 -10.51 -8.02 -14.37
CA TYR A 127 -9.41 -7.52 -15.18
C TYR A 127 -8.04 -7.94 -14.64
N TYR A 128 -7.79 -7.81 -13.34
CA TYR A 128 -6.54 -8.28 -12.76
C TYR A 128 -6.34 -9.79 -12.96
N LYS A 129 -7.39 -10.59 -12.82
CA LYS A 129 -7.35 -12.03 -13.13
C LYS A 129 -7.02 -12.29 -14.61
N SER A 130 -7.61 -11.55 -15.54
CA SER A 130 -7.34 -11.71 -16.99
C SER A 130 -5.92 -11.31 -17.37
N CYS A 131 -5.33 -10.34 -16.68
CA CYS A 131 -3.90 -10.00 -16.80
C CYS A 131 -2.95 -11.02 -16.16
N GLY A 132 -3.46 -12.11 -15.58
CA GLY A 132 -2.65 -13.16 -14.94
C GLY A 132 -2.23 -12.86 -13.50
N VAL A 133 -2.82 -11.84 -12.86
CA VAL A 133 -2.53 -11.54 -11.45
C VAL A 133 -3.10 -12.63 -10.55
N LYS A 134 -2.19 -13.42 -9.98
CA LYS A 134 -2.51 -14.40 -8.94
C LYS A 134 -2.32 -13.83 -7.53
N TRP A 135 -2.98 -14.45 -6.55
CA TRP A 135 -3.00 -14.02 -5.14
C TRP A 135 -1.61 -13.94 -4.48
N TYR A 136 -0.64 -14.71 -4.98
CA TYR A 136 0.74 -14.79 -4.51
C TYR A 136 1.71 -13.80 -5.17
N HIS A 137 1.27 -12.97 -6.13
CA HIS A 137 2.13 -11.92 -6.72
C HIS A 137 2.26 -10.73 -5.76
N TYR A 138 2.99 -10.94 -4.66
CA TYR A 138 3.35 -9.89 -3.70
C TYR A 138 4.39 -8.95 -4.30
N ILE A 139 5.38 -9.53 -4.99
CA ILE A 139 6.53 -8.82 -5.55
C ILE A 139 6.25 -8.51 -7.02
N PRO A 140 6.39 -7.24 -7.46
CA PRO A 140 6.31 -6.89 -8.87
C PRO A 140 7.34 -7.64 -9.71
N TYR A 141 6.95 -8.12 -10.90
CA TYR A 141 7.85 -8.85 -11.80
C TYR A 141 9.13 -8.08 -12.16
N PHE A 142 9.12 -6.74 -12.09
CA PHE A 142 10.31 -5.92 -12.38
C PHE A 142 11.39 -6.05 -11.29
N MET A 143 11.03 -6.32 -10.03
CA MET A 143 12.02 -6.53 -8.95
C MET A 143 12.77 -7.86 -9.12
N VAL A 144 12.12 -8.85 -9.75
CA VAL A 144 12.75 -10.13 -10.09
C VAL A 144 13.74 -9.95 -11.25
N LYS A 145 13.43 -9.08 -12.21
CA LYS A 145 14.29 -8.80 -13.37
C LYS A 145 15.43 -7.83 -13.07
N GLU A 146 15.22 -6.87 -12.17
CA GLU A 146 16.22 -5.87 -11.78
C GLU A 146 16.28 -5.71 -10.25
N PRO A 147 17.06 -6.56 -9.54
CA PRO A 147 17.15 -6.49 -8.07
C PRO A 147 17.78 -5.17 -7.57
N LEU A 148 18.65 -4.53 -8.37
CA LEU A 148 19.24 -3.21 -8.05
C LEU A 148 18.27 -2.04 -8.28
N PHE A 149 17.04 -2.28 -8.74
CA PHE A 149 16.05 -1.23 -8.95
C PHE A 149 15.70 -0.47 -7.65
N MET A 150 15.89 -1.12 -6.49
CA MET A 150 15.69 -0.51 -5.18
C MET A 150 16.59 0.71 -4.91
N PHE A 151 17.71 0.86 -5.64
CA PHE A 151 18.60 2.02 -5.49
C PHE A 151 18.27 3.19 -6.43
N LYS A 152 17.33 3.02 -7.37
CA LYS A 152 16.97 4.09 -8.30
C LYS A 152 16.12 5.13 -7.59
N LYS A 153 16.48 6.42 -7.68
CA LYS A 153 15.71 7.56 -7.14
C LYS A 153 14.22 7.51 -7.51
N HIS A 154 13.92 7.04 -8.73
CA HIS A 154 12.57 6.86 -9.22
C HIS A 154 11.74 5.88 -8.37
N PHE A 155 12.35 4.77 -7.91
CA PHE A 155 11.71 3.79 -7.04
C PHE A 155 11.29 4.42 -5.71
N TRP A 156 12.20 5.15 -5.06
CA TRP A 156 11.90 5.83 -3.79
C TRP A 156 10.79 6.88 -3.94
N SER A 157 10.82 7.64 -5.05
CA SER A 157 9.78 8.65 -5.31
C SER A 157 8.38 8.06 -5.49
N ARG A 158 8.26 6.94 -6.20
CA ARG A 158 6.96 6.31 -6.51
C ARG A 158 6.48 5.35 -5.43
N THR A 159 7.40 4.75 -4.67
CA THR A 159 7.04 3.80 -3.62
C THR A 159 6.73 4.55 -2.33
N PHE A 160 7.60 5.45 -1.88
CA PHE A 160 7.53 6.04 -0.54
C PHE A 160 7.16 7.53 -0.50
N LEU A 161 7.31 8.27 -1.61
CA LEU A 161 7.15 9.73 -1.65
C LEU A 161 6.10 10.19 -2.68
N GLU A 162 4.97 9.47 -2.77
CA GLU A 162 3.87 9.90 -3.63
C GLU A 162 3.35 11.26 -3.16
N LYS A 163 3.17 12.19 -4.10
CA LYS A 163 2.68 13.54 -3.79
C LYS A 163 1.30 13.47 -3.16
N ASN A 164 1.05 14.35 -2.19
CA ASN A 164 -0.30 14.48 -1.62
C ASN A 164 -1.30 14.75 -2.74
N TYR A 165 -2.31 13.91 -2.84
CA TYR A 165 -3.39 14.01 -3.80
C TYR A 165 -4.64 14.51 -3.09
N THR A 166 -5.13 15.68 -3.48
CA THR A 166 -6.40 16.22 -2.99
C THR A 166 -7.55 15.59 -3.78
N PRO A 167 -8.51 14.89 -3.12
CA PRO A 167 -9.70 14.38 -3.80
C PRO A 167 -10.42 15.51 -4.53
N LYS A 168 -10.89 15.23 -5.74
CA LYS A 168 -11.70 16.16 -6.54
C LYS A 168 -13.16 16.17 -6.10
N PHE A 169 -13.62 15.07 -5.51
CA PHE A 169 -15.00 14.85 -5.14
C PHE A 169 -15.13 14.58 -3.64
N ASP A 170 -16.18 15.12 -3.05
CA ASP A 170 -16.58 14.78 -1.70
C ASP A 170 -17.65 13.67 -1.75
N PHE A 171 -17.17 12.43 -1.75
CA PHE A 171 -18.02 11.24 -1.84
C PHE A 171 -18.98 11.09 -0.65
N GLN A 172 -18.68 11.66 0.52
CA GLN A 172 -19.58 11.55 1.68
C GLN A 172 -20.86 12.34 1.49
N ASN A 173 -20.77 13.48 0.80
CA ASN A 173 -21.87 14.40 0.56
C ASN A 173 -22.65 14.09 -0.73
N MET A 174 -22.29 13.02 -1.45
CA MET A 174 -23.00 12.57 -2.64
C MET A 174 -24.22 11.69 -2.30
N PRO A 175 -25.24 11.60 -3.18
CA PRO A 175 -26.36 10.68 -3.00
C PRO A 175 -25.90 9.23 -2.89
N GLN A 176 -26.24 8.57 -1.78
CA GLN A 176 -25.87 7.18 -1.52
C GLN A 176 -27.10 6.29 -1.54
N ALA A 177 -26.94 5.07 -2.03
CA ALA A 177 -27.95 4.03 -1.90
C ALA A 177 -28.15 3.72 -0.41
N THR A 178 -29.40 3.80 0.04
CA THR A 178 -29.79 3.35 1.38
C THR A 178 -29.48 1.86 1.48
N SER A 179 -28.68 1.48 2.48
CA SER A 179 -28.45 0.08 2.81
C SER A 179 -29.78 -0.55 3.21
N VAL A 180 -30.31 -1.44 2.37
CA VAL A 180 -31.33 -2.43 2.76
C VAL A 180 -30.67 -3.46 3.66
#